data_AF-A0A5E4PK54-F1
#
_entry.id   AF-A0A5E4PK54-F1
#
_cell.length_a   1.000
_cell.length_b   1.000
_cell.length_c   1.000
_cell.angle_alpha   90.00
_cell.angle_beta   90.00
_cell.angle_gamma   90.00
#
_symmetry.space_group_name_H-M   'P 1'
#
loop_
_entity.id
_entity.type
_entity.pdbx_description
1 polymer ?
#
loop_
_entity_poly.entity_id
_entity_poly.type
_entity_poly.pdbx_seq_one_letter_code
_entity_poly.pdbx_strand_id
1 'polypeptide(L)'
;MRSMKKFQSGATLLEVMLVIVIGAAILYMSIQQYLTYRRDADALQVQANVDTIFQAMSSYYRMNCYGTTDGSYQMVAGTLNQAISPPNPLPISISTDLIDNGFLTTPMPRNPIVKPTGAGTNGYVAQFNRFDPPQDRQTCMAGTNATTPLPPNCTDPRGVGKIITWKAQVAVQLNNPTPTEAKLYLNLLAGDCLSTMSGSTVVPCSTSGNTGTFVVWEKLPSSGNAKFVSDYWVTMPTVSQFTQMYTTAPILNLTDGSSLPYQYYLCGN
;
A
#
# COMPACT_ATOMS: atom_id res chain seq x y z
N MET A 1 -30.49 -80.31 -16.55
CA MET A 1 -29.22 -79.61 -16.85
C MET A 1 -29.31 -78.20 -16.27
N ARG A 2 -28.30 -77.80 -15.47
CA ARG A 2 -28.01 -76.46 -14.90
C ARG A 2 -29.05 -75.79 -13.99
N SER A 3 -28.86 -76.01 -12.69
CA SER A 3 -29.24 -75.06 -11.64
C SER A 3 -28.31 -73.84 -11.73
N MET A 4 -28.88 -72.65 -12.02
CA MET A 4 -28.17 -71.38 -11.91
C MET A 4 -27.97 -71.05 -10.42
N LYS A 5 -26.77 -71.30 -9.90
CA LYS A 5 -26.34 -70.71 -8.62
C LYS A 5 -26.24 -69.20 -8.79
N LYS A 6 -27.22 -68.45 -8.28
CA LYS A 6 -27.05 -67.02 -7.99
C LYS A 6 -26.03 -66.90 -6.86
N PHE A 7 -24.85 -66.36 -7.16
CA PHE A 7 -23.94 -65.88 -6.12
C PHE A 7 -24.59 -64.67 -5.46
N GLN A 8 -25.24 -64.89 -4.31
CA GLN A 8 -25.53 -63.79 -3.40
C GLN A 8 -24.22 -63.41 -2.74
N SER A 9 -23.56 -62.38 -3.27
CA SER A 9 -22.48 -61.69 -2.58
C SER A 9 -23.10 -60.95 -1.40
N GLY A 10 -23.03 -61.55 -0.21
CA GLY A 10 -23.48 -60.90 1.02
C GLY A 10 -22.48 -59.82 1.38
N ALA A 11 -22.86 -58.55 1.22
CA ALA A 11 -22.12 -57.44 1.80
C ALA A 11 -21.99 -57.71 3.31
N THR A 12 -20.76 -57.89 3.78
CA THR A 12 -20.55 -58.13 5.21
C THR A 12 -20.79 -56.83 5.96
N LEU A 13 -21.41 -56.90 7.15
CA LEU A 13 -21.67 -55.70 7.97
C LEU A 13 -20.39 -54.90 8.25
N LEU A 14 -19.25 -55.59 8.29
CA LEU A 14 -17.91 -54.99 8.42
C LEU A 14 -17.50 -54.17 7.19
N GLU A 15 -17.80 -54.64 5.98
CA GLU A 15 -17.53 -53.91 4.73
C GLU A 15 -18.35 -52.62 4.64
N VAL A 16 -19.61 -52.66 5.08
CA VAL A 16 -20.46 -51.46 5.15
C VAL A 16 -19.92 -50.46 6.19
N MET A 17 -19.48 -50.93 7.37
CA MET A 17 -18.85 -50.06 8.36
C MET A 17 -17.55 -49.44 7.86
N LEU A 18 -16.71 -50.20 7.16
CA LEU A 18 -15.46 -49.71 6.58
C LEU A 18 -15.72 -48.58 5.58
N VAL A 19 -16.68 -48.75 4.67
CA VAL A 19 -17.05 -47.74 3.67
C VAL A 19 -17.56 -46.47 4.35
N ILE A 20 -18.37 -46.58 5.41
CA ILE A 20 -18.85 -45.43 6.17
C ILE A 20 -17.68 -44.68 6.83
N VAL A 21 -16.74 -45.40 7.45
CA VAL A 21 -15.57 -44.79 8.12
C VAL A 21 -14.67 -44.08 7.11
N ILE A 22 -14.38 -44.71 5.96
CA ILE A 22 -13.57 -44.08 4.90
C ILE A 22 -14.29 -42.86 4.33
N GLY A 23 -15.60 -42.96 4.07
CA GLY A 23 -16.41 -41.84 3.58
C GLY A 23 -16.43 -40.66 4.55
N ALA A 24 -16.58 -40.91 5.85
CA ALA A 24 -16.54 -39.87 6.88
C ALA A 24 -15.16 -39.20 6.99
N ALA A 25 -14.07 -39.98 6.89
CA ALA A 25 -12.71 -39.45 6.92
C ALA A 25 -12.41 -38.54 5.72
N ILE A 26 -12.83 -38.94 4.52
CA ILE A 26 -12.69 -38.12 3.31
C ILE A 26 -13.48 -36.81 3.46
N LEU A 27 -14.75 -36.89 3.87
CA LEU A 27 -15.59 -35.70 4.08
C LEU A 27 -14.98 -34.74 5.10
N TYR A 28 -14.47 -35.24 6.22
CA TYR A 28 -13.81 -34.42 7.24
C TYR A 28 -12.58 -33.70 6.68
N MET A 29 -11.70 -34.40 5.95
CA MET A 29 -10.53 -33.80 5.32
C MET A 29 -10.92 -32.76 4.26
N SER A 30 -11.93 -33.05 3.43
CA SER A 30 -12.41 -32.11 2.41
C SER A 30 -12.97 -30.82 3.02
N ILE A 31 -13.70 -30.90 4.13
CA ILE A 31 -14.21 -29.72 4.84
C ILE A 31 -13.07 -28.86 5.36
N GLN A 32 -12.06 -29.46 6.01
CA GLN A 32 -10.92 -28.71 6.54
C GLN A 32 -10.12 -28.03 5.43
N GLN A 33 -9.85 -28.74 4.32
CA GLN A 33 -9.18 -28.16 3.15
C GLN A 33 -10.00 -27.00 2.56
N TYR A 34 -11.31 -27.16 2.39
CA TYR A 34 -12.17 -26.11 1.87
C TYR A 34 -12.13 -24.85 2.74
N LEU A 35 -12.15 -25.01 4.07
CA LEU A 35 -12.08 -23.87 4.99
C LEU A 35 -10.74 -23.13 4.88
N THR A 36 -9.63 -23.85 4.73
CA THR A 36 -8.31 -23.24 4.51
C THR A 36 -8.25 -22.47 3.19
N TYR A 37 -8.63 -23.11 2.07
CA TYR A 37 -8.62 -22.45 0.76
C TYR A 37 -9.51 -21.23 0.70
N ARG A 38 -10.66 -21.27 1.39
CA ARG A 38 -11.55 -20.11 1.47
C ARG A 38 -10.91 -18.95 2.23
N ARG A 39 -10.25 -19.22 3.35
CA ARG A 39 -9.54 -18.17 4.12
C ARG A 39 -8.40 -17.54 3.32
N ASP A 40 -7.65 -18.36 2.58
CA ASP A 40 -6.57 -17.87 1.72
C ASP A 40 -7.13 -17.03 0.57
N ALA A 41 -8.23 -17.46 -0.05
CA ALA A 41 -8.91 -16.68 -1.09
C ALA A 41 -9.43 -15.34 -0.55
N ASP A 42 -10.02 -15.34 0.66
CA ASP A 42 -10.48 -14.12 1.31
C ASP A 42 -9.28 -13.19 1.62
N ALA A 43 -8.15 -13.72 2.08
CA ALA A 43 -6.94 -12.92 2.33
C ALA A 43 -6.37 -12.29 1.06
N LEU A 44 -6.26 -13.08 -0.02
CA LEU A 44 -5.80 -12.61 -1.33
C LEU A 44 -6.71 -11.52 -1.90
N GLN A 45 -8.02 -11.63 -1.70
CA GLN A 45 -8.97 -10.60 -2.12
C GLN A 45 -8.74 -9.28 -1.36
N VAL A 46 -8.48 -9.33 -0.04
CA VAL A 46 -8.16 -8.12 0.73
C VAL A 46 -6.88 -7.48 0.22
N GLN A 47 -5.84 -8.27 -0.04
CA GLN A 47 -4.58 -7.77 -0.60
C GLN A 47 -4.79 -7.12 -1.97
N ALA A 48 -5.56 -7.76 -2.86
CA ALA A 48 -5.88 -7.20 -4.17
C ALA A 48 -6.63 -5.86 -4.07
N ASN A 49 -7.59 -5.74 -3.14
CA ASN A 49 -8.28 -4.48 -2.88
C ASN A 49 -7.32 -3.40 -2.38
N VAL A 50 -6.44 -3.73 -1.43
CA VAL A 50 -5.42 -2.82 -0.89
C VAL A 50 -4.47 -2.34 -2.00
N ASP A 51 -3.98 -3.25 -2.85
CA ASP A 51 -3.10 -2.89 -3.95
C ASP A 51 -3.80 -2.02 -5.00
N THR A 52 -5.07 -2.27 -5.27
CA THR A 52 -5.87 -1.41 -6.16
C THR A 52 -6.02 0.01 -5.60
N ILE A 53 -6.23 0.15 -4.28
CA ILE A 53 -6.24 1.46 -3.61
C ILE A 53 -4.87 2.13 -3.71
N PHE A 54 -3.77 1.41 -3.47
CA PHE A 54 -2.43 1.95 -3.62
C PHE A 54 -2.15 2.45 -5.03
N GLN A 55 -2.59 1.71 -6.05
CA GLN A 55 -2.46 2.14 -7.44
C GLN A 55 -3.25 3.43 -7.69
N ALA A 56 -4.48 3.55 -7.19
CA ALA A 56 -5.28 4.76 -7.29
C ALA A 56 -4.62 5.95 -6.56
N MET A 57 -4.11 5.72 -5.35
CA MET A 57 -3.37 6.72 -4.57
C MET A 57 -2.09 7.17 -5.27
N SER A 58 -1.36 6.27 -5.94
CA SER A 58 -0.17 6.64 -6.72
C SER A 58 -0.53 7.58 -7.88
N SER A 59 -1.69 7.38 -8.49
CA SER A 59 -2.20 8.24 -9.56
C SER A 59 -2.66 9.59 -9.01
N TYR A 60 -3.36 9.59 -7.88
CA TYR A 60 -3.73 10.81 -7.16
C TYR A 60 -2.50 11.63 -6.77
N TYR A 61 -1.46 10.97 -6.23
CA TYR A 61 -0.20 11.59 -5.83
C TYR A 61 0.43 12.35 -7.00
N ARG A 62 0.51 11.72 -8.18
CA ARG A 62 1.07 12.36 -9.38
C ARG A 62 0.35 13.64 -9.78
N MET A 63 -0.98 13.65 -9.71
CA MET A 63 -1.77 14.82 -10.10
C MET A 63 -1.76 15.93 -9.05
N ASN A 64 -1.61 15.59 -7.76
CA ASN A 64 -1.86 16.53 -6.66
C ASN A 64 -0.63 16.92 -5.85
N CYS A 65 0.58 16.49 -6.24
CA CYS A 65 1.78 16.80 -5.47
C CYS A 65 2.42 18.16 -5.82
N TYR A 66 2.48 18.56 -7.10
CA TYR A 66 2.84 19.93 -7.48
C TYR A 66 1.60 20.80 -7.66
N GLY A 67 0.60 20.29 -8.38
CA GLY A 67 -0.57 21.04 -8.79
C GLY A 67 -0.87 20.89 -10.26
N THR A 68 -1.96 21.51 -10.72
CA THR A 68 -2.38 21.51 -12.12
C THR A 68 -2.53 22.94 -12.61
N THR A 69 -2.36 23.16 -13.91
CA THR A 69 -2.73 24.44 -14.52
C THR A 69 -4.23 24.49 -14.70
N ASP A 70 -4.87 25.54 -14.22
CA ASP A 70 -6.28 25.77 -14.47
C ASP A 70 -6.53 26.13 -15.96
N GLY A 71 -7.80 26.18 -16.37
CA GLY A 71 -8.17 26.62 -17.72
C GLY A 71 -7.77 28.06 -18.08
N SER A 72 -7.21 28.80 -17.13
CA SER A 72 -6.67 30.17 -17.28
C SER A 72 -5.13 30.18 -17.29
N TYR A 73 -4.48 29.02 -17.40
CA TYR A 73 -3.03 28.83 -17.38
C TYR A 73 -2.33 29.27 -16.07
N GLN A 74 -3.07 29.38 -14.96
CA GLN A 74 -2.51 29.61 -13.63
C GLN A 74 -2.20 28.28 -12.95
N MET A 75 -1.04 28.15 -12.30
CA MET A 75 -0.74 26.96 -11.51
C MET A 75 -1.52 26.97 -10.19
N VAL A 76 -2.42 26.02 -10.02
CA VAL A 76 -3.11 25.75 -8.75
C VAL A 76 -2.34 24.68 -8.01
N ALA A 77 -1.83 25.02 -6.83
CA ALA A 77 -1.08 24.09 -5.98
C ALA A 77 -1.93 22.86 -5.64
N GLY A 78 -1.34 21.67 -5.79
CA GLY A 78 -2.02 20.42 -5.49
C GLY A 78 -2.19 20.20 -3.99
N THR A 79 -3.07 19.28 -3.60
CA THR A 79 -3.43 19.04 -2.19
C THR A 79 -2.28 18.55 -1.31
N LEU A 80 -1.24 17.97 -1.90
CA LEU A 80 -0.04 17.48 -1.21
C LEU A 80 1.12 18.48 -1.23
N ASN A 81 0.92 19.66 -1.84
CA ASN A 81 1.90 20.72 -1.93
C ASN A 81 2.04 21.43 -0.57
N GLN A 82 3.27 21.57 -0.06
CA GLN A 82 3.57 22.32 1.16
C GLN A 82 3.18 23.79 1.14
N ALA A 83 3.03 24.41 -0.02
CA ALA A 83 2.57 25.81 -0.11
C ALA A 83 1.20 26.01 0.57
N ILE A 84 0.38 24.95 0.66
CA ILE A 84 -0.93 24.98 1.33
C ILE A 84 -0.91 24.32 2.73
N SER A 85 0.28 23.97 3.25
CA SER A 85 0.48 23.37 4.58
C SER A 85 -0.52 22.24 4.93
N PRO A 86 -0.56 21.15 4.14
CA PRO A 86 -1.51 20.08 4.36
C PRO A 86 -1.30 19.39 5.72
N PRO A 87 -2.37 18.88 6.36
CA PRO A 87 -2.26 18.12 7.59
C PRO A 87 -1.40 16.87 7.38
N ASN A 88 -0.75 16.40 8.45
CA ASN A 88 -0.01 15.15 8.47
C ASN A 88 -0.47 14.31 9.67
N PRO A 89 -1.18 13.19 9.46
CA PRO A 89 -1.57 12.58 8.19
C PRO A 89 -2.61 13.36 7.37
N LEU A 90 -2.54 13.28 6.04
CA LEU A 90 -3.56 13.80 5.13
C LEU A 90 -4.58 12.70 4.78
N PRO A 91 -5.83 12.76 5.27
CA PRO A 91 -6.86 11.79 4.90
C PRO A 91 -7.22 11.88 3.42
N ILE A 92 -7.44 10.74 2.78
CA ILE A 92 -7.94 10.63 1.41
C ILE A 92 -9.25 9.85 1.42
N SER A 93 -10.31 10.47 0.93
CA SER A 93 -11.62 9.84 0.80
C SER A 93 -11.62 8.92 -0.41
N ILE A 94 -11.75 7.62 -0.19
CA ILE A 94 -11.78 6.64 -1.30
C ILE A 94 -12.97 6.91 -2.23
N SER A 95 -14.14 7.30 -1.70
CA SER A 95 -15.32 7.58 -2.52
C SER A 95 -15.14 8.84 -3.38
N THR A 96 -14.76 9.96 -2.77
CA THR A 96 -14.74 11.24 -3.49
C THR A 96 -13.40 11.51 -4.19
N ASP A 97 -12.28 11.24 -3.52
CA ASP A 97 -10.96 11.60 -4.05
C ASP A 97 -10.43 10.57 -5.04
N LEU A 98 -10.79 9.29 -4.87
CA LEU A 98 -10.30 8.20 -5.73
C LEU A 98 -11.35 7.71 -6.73
N ILE A 99 -12.58 7.41 -6.30
CA ILE A 99 -13.62 6.85 -7.19
C ILE A 99 -14.24 7.95 -8.07
N ASP A 100 -14.80 9.01 -7.49
CA ASP A 100 -15.49 10.06 -8.26
C ASP A 100 -14.56 10.78 -9.25
N ASN A 101 -13.28 10.93 -8.89
CA ASN A 101 -12.24 11.48 -9.75
C ASN A 101 -11.63 10.47 -10.73
N GLY A 102 -12.11 9.22 -10.75
CA GLY A 102 -11.72 8.21 -11.74
C GLY A 102 -10.34 7.57 -11.55
N PHE A 103 -9.66 7.79 -10.42
CA PHE A 103 -8.40 7.09 -10.10
C PHE A 103 -8.63 5.63 -9.70
N LEU A 104 -9.80 5.32 -9.12
CA LEU A 104 -10.23 3.99 -8.73
C LEU A 104 -11.52 3.61 -9.48
N THR A 105 -11.38 2.89 -10.60
CA THR A 105 -12.51 2.45 -11.43
C THR A 105 -12.93 1.01 -11.18
N THR A 106 -12.03 0.19 -10.62
CA THR A 106 -12.31 -1.20 -10.31
C THR A 106 -13.15 -1.30 -9.03
N PRO A 107 -14.33 -1.94 -9.06
CA PRO A 107 -15.13 -2.13 -7.85
C PRO A 107 -14.39 -3.08 -6.90
N MET A 108 -14.35 -2.72 -5.63
CA MET A 108 -13.78 -3.58 -4.58
C MET A 108 -14.86 -4.49 -4.00
N PRO A 109 -14.84 -5.81 -4.30
CA PRO A 109 -15.83 -6.73 -3.75
C PRO A 109 -15.70 -6.83 -2.23
N ARG A 110 -16.85 -7.01 -1.56
CA ARG A 110 -16.91 -7.19 -0.11
C ARG A 110 -16.16 -8.45 0.32
N ASN A 111 -15.54 -8.38 1.49
CA ASN A 111 -14.76 -9.48 2.06
C ASN A 111 -15.12 -9.68 3.54
N PRO A 112 -15.26 -10.93 4.03
CA PRO A 112 -15.69 -11.21 5.40
C PRO A 112 -14.67 -10.83 6.49
N ILE A 113 -13.38 -10.72 6.14
CA ILE A 113 -12.30 -10.31 7.06
C ILE A 113 -12.44 -8.81 7.40
N VAL A 114 -12.97 -8.02 6.47
CA VAL A 114 -13.08 -6.57 6.58
C VAL A 114 -14.43 -6.19 7.18
N LYS A 115 -14.45 -5.20 8.07
CA LYS A 115 -15.68 -4.68 8.66
C LYS A 115 -16.47 -3.87 7.63
N PRO A 116 -17.63 -4.33 7.12
CA PRO A 116 -18.31 -3.69 6.00
C PRO A 116 -18.93 -2.33 6.37
N THR A 117 -19.29 -2.12 7.64
CA THR A 117 -19.75 -0.84 8.19
C THR A 117 -18.66 -0.14 9.00
N GLY A 118 -17.39 -0.43 8.66
CA GLY A 118 -16.23 0.14 9.31
C GLY A 118 -15.94 1.58 8.88
N ALA A 119 -14.83 2.12 9.36
CA ALA A 119 -14.33 3.44 8.98
C ALA A 119 -14.01 3.52 7.47
N GLY A 120 -14.07 4.73 6.92
CA GLY A 120 -13.77 5.00 5.51
C GLY A 120 -14.81 4.39 4.56
N THR A 121 -14.34 3.78 3.47
CA THR A 121 -15.21 3.14 2.48
C THR A 121 -15.15 1.62 2.66
N ASN A 122 -16.23 1.01 3.17
CA ASN A 122 -16.33 -0.43 3.43
C ASN A 122 -15.23 -1.00 4.35
N GLY A 123 -14.76 -0.22 5.34
CA GLY A 123 -13.68 -0.64 6.25
C GLY A 123 -12.27 -0.39 5.73
N TYR A 124 -12.12 0.24 4.56
CA TYR A 124 -10.84 0.69 4.02
C TYR A 124 -10.66 2.19 4.26
N VAL A 125 -9.48 2.57 4.76
CA VAL A 125 -9.08 3.96 5.01
C VAL A 125 -7.78 4.23 4.24
N ALA A 126 -7.73 5.34 3.51
CA ALA A 126 -6.56 5.77 2.74
C ALA A 126 -6.08 7.13 3.25
N GLN A 127 -4.76 7.33 3.32
CA GLN A 127 -4.16 8.61 3.73
C GLN A 127 -2.72 8.73 3.23
N PHE A 128 -2.20 9.95 3.19
CA PHE A 128 -0.77 10.20 2.99
C PHE A 128 -0.10 10.63 4.29
N ASN A 129 1.03 10.00 4.61
CA ASN A 129 1.86 10.36 5.75
C ASN A 129 3.11 11.06 5.23
N ARG A 130 3.36 12.30 5.65
CA ARG A 130 4.60 12.99 5.31
C ARG A 130 5.74 12.42 6.15
N PHE A 131 6.89 12.18 5.52
CA PHE A 131 8.11 11.95 6.27
C PHE A 131 8.52 13.28 6.94
N ASP A 132 8.36 13.33 8.26
CA ASP A 132 8.71 14.48 9.07
C ASP A 132 9.88 14.14 10.03
N PRO A 133 10.87 15.03 10.16
CA PRO A 133 11.03 16.29 9.42
C PRO A 133 11.39 16.06 7.94
N PRO A 134 11.07 17.01 7.03
CA PRO A 134 11.56 16.98 5.66
C PRO A 134 13.09 16.88 5.61
N GLN A 135 13.62 16.14 4.64
CA GLN A 135 15.06 15.96 4.53
C GLN A 135 15.69 17.19 3.89
N ASP A 136 16.67 17.80 4.56
CA ASP A 136 17.39 18.93 4.00
C ASP A 136 18.30 18.44 2.86
N ARG A 137 18.21 19.11 1.71
CA ARG A 137 19.13 18.94 0.59
C ARG A 137 20.28 19.91 0.78
N GLN A 138 21.47 19.38 0.92
CA GLN A 138 22.69 20.17 1.04
C GLN A 138 23.64 19.82 -0.11
N THR A 139 24.27 20.84 -0.66
CA THR A 139 25.42 20.66 -1.56
C THR A 139 26.68 21.07 -0.83
N CYS A 140 27.77 20.40 -1.13
CA CYS A 140 29.05 20.77 -0.58
C CYS A 140 29.80 21.70 -1.53
N MET A 141 30.20 22.87 -1.04
CA MET A 141 31.01 23.82 -1.84
C MET A 141 32.52 23.62 -1.66
N ALA A 142 32.96 22.85 -0.65
CA ALA A 142 34.39 22.58 -0.41
C ALA A 142 34.66 21.24 0.33
N GLY A 143 35.65 20.46 -0.17
CA GLY A 143 36.47 19.48 0.58
C GLY A 143 36.81 18.13 -0.12
N THR A 144 37.49 17.20 0.58
CA THR A 144 38.33 16.13 -0.01
C THR A 144 38.12 14.70 0.54
N ASN A 145 37.54 13.77 -0.23
CA ASN A 145 37.37 12.29 -0.08
C ASN A 145 36.02 11.70 0.39
N ALA A 146 35.75 10.45 0.01
CA ALA A 146 34.43 9.78 0.05
C ALA A 146 34.47 8.39 0.72
N THR A 147 33.85 8.24 1.89
CA THR A 147 33.73 6.98 2.66
C THR A 147 32.51 6.89 3.60
N THR A 148 31.58 7.86 3.64
CA THR A 148 30.35 7.83 4.47
C THR A 148 29.17 8.50 3.75
N PRO A 149 27.90 8.32 4.21
CA PRO A 149 26.69 8.76 3.50
C PRO A 149 26.39 10.27 3.58
N LEU A 150 27.12 11.01 4.44
CA LEU A 150 27.40 12.44 4.24
C LEU A 150 28.70 12.48 3.44
N PRO A 151 28.91 13.36 2.43
CA PRO A 151 30.24 13.47 1.84
C PRO A 151 31.23 13.74 3.00
N PRO A 152 32.11 12.79 3.37
CA PRO A 152 32.81 12.79 4.66
C PRO A 152 33.78 13.93 4.87
N ASN A 153 33.86 14.84 3.89
CA ASN A 153 34.81 15.92 3.85
C ASN A 153 34.15 17.21 3.39
N CYS A 154 32.88 17.44 3.75
CA CYS A 154 32.27 18.72 3.49
C CYS A 154 32.58 19.74 4.58
N THR A 155 33.32 20.79 4.25
CA THR A 155 33.64 21.88 5.17
C THR A 155 32.76 23.12 5.00
N ASP A 156 32.05 23.25 3.87
CA ASP A 156 31.04 24.29 3.63
C ASP A 156 29.75 23.68 3.02
N PRO A 157 28.87 23.10 3.86
CA PRO A 157 27.55 22.65 3.41
C PRO A 157 26.63 23.84 3.16
N ARG A 158 26.11 23.96 1.94
CA ARG A 158 25.09 24.95 1.57
C ARG A 158 23.74 24.27 1.39
N GLY A 159 22.72 24.78 2.06
CA GLY A 159 21.34 24.33 1.87
C GLY A 159 20.83 24.74 0.49
N VAL A 160 20.36 23.76 -0.27
CA VAL A 160 19.79 23.95 -1.62
C VAL A 160 18.27 23.84 -1.61
N GLY A 161 17.68 23.23 -0.58
CA GLY A 161 16.24 23.13 -0.41
C GLY A 161 15.85 21.99 0.50
N LYS A 162 14.56 21.64 0.53
CA LYS A 162 14.04 20.50 1.28
C LYS A 162 13.35 19.48 0.38
N ILE A 163 13.54 18.22 0.71
CA ILE A 163 12.96 17.05 0.07
C ILE A 163 11.69 16.67 0.82
N ILE A 164 10.55 16.76 0.12
CA ILE A 164 9.25 16.39 0.69
C ILE A 164 8.85 15.04 0.12
N THR A 165 8.70 14.07 1.02
CA THR A 165 8.28 12.71 0.67
C THR A 165 7.01 12.37 1.43
N TRP A 166 5.98 11.98 0.69
CA TRP A 166 4.77 11.40 1.25
C TRP A 166 4.80 9.88 1.07
N LYS A 167 4.37 9.14 2.08
CA LYS A 167 4.08 7.71 2.00
C LYS A 167 2.58 7.54 1.88
N ALA A 168 2.12 6.76 0.91
CA ALA A 168 0.75 6.32 0.87
C ALA A 168 0.56 5.29 1.99
N GLN A 169 -0.55 5.40 2.72
CA GLN A 169 -0.98 4.43 3.70
C GLN A 169 -2.40 3.97 3.36
N VAL A 170 -2.59 2.65 3.35
CA VAL A 170 -3.90 2.01 3.28
C VAL A 170 -4.08 1.18 4.54
N ALA A 171 -5.21 1.35 5.20
CA ALA A 171 -5.55 0.63 6.42
C ALA A 171 -6.88 -0.11 6.23
N VAL A 172 -6.91 -1.36 6.70
CA VAL A 172 -8.09 -2.23 6.64
C VAL A 172 -8.57 -2.50 8.05
N GLN A 173 -9.82 -2.13 8.34
CA GLN A 173 -10.46 -2.45 9.60
C GLN A 173 -10.92 -3.91 9.59
N LEU A 174 -10.34 -4.70 10.49
CA LEU A 174 -10.74 -6.08 10.71
C LEU A 174 -12.14 -6.15 11.34
N ASN A 175 -12.90 -7.19 10.99
CA ASN A 175 -14.24 -7.42 11.50
C ASN A 175 -14.21 -8.01 12.92
N ASN A 176 -14.19 -7.14 13.94
CA ASN A 176 -14.22 -7.46 15.36
C ASN A 176 -13.18 -8.54 15.78
N PRO A 177 -11.88 -8.35 15.47
CA PRO A 177 -10.88 -9.35 15.78
C PRO A 177 -10.62 -9.43 17.29
N THR A 178 -10.36 -10.63 17.79
CA THR A 178 -9.62 -10.76 19.05
C THR A 178 -8.15 -10.32 18.87
N PRO A 179 -7.41 -9.95 19.93
CA PRO A 179 -6.01 -9.55 19.81
C PRO A 179 -5.11 -10.61 19.14
N THR A 180 -5.41 -11.89 19.35
CA THR A 180 -4.69 -13.00 18.73
C THR A 180 -5.01 -13.11 17.24
N GLU A 181 -6.28 -12.98 16.87
CA GLU A 181 -6.71 -12.99 15.45
C GLU A 181 -6.16 -11.79 14.69
N ALA A 182 -6.09 -10.61 15.31
CA ALA A 182 -5.51 -9.43 14.68
C ALA A 182 -4.05 -9.67 14.25
N LYS A 183 -3.25 -10.30 15.11
CA LYS A 183 -1.86 -10.68 14.78
C LYS A 183 -1.79 -11.77 13.70
N LEU A 184 -2.72 -12.72 13.72
CA LEU A 184 -2.80 -13.74 12.68
C LEU A 184 -3.13 -13.12 11.32
N TYR A 185 -4.10 -12.21 11.26
CA TYR A 185 -4.45 -11.49 10.03
C TYR A 185 -3.35 -10.54 9.57
N LEU A 186 -2.61 -9.89 10.48
CA LEU A 186 -1.42 -9.11 10.11
C LEU A 186 -0.44 -9.96 9.30
N ASN A 187 -0.12 -11.15 9.81
CA ASN A 187 0.82 -12.06 9.15
C ASN A 187 0.24 -12.64 7.86
N LEU A 188 -1.04 -13.04 7.85
CA LEU A 188 -1.71 -13.62 6.69
C LEU A 188 -1.83 -12.63 5.54
N LEU A 189 -2.17 -11.37 5.86
CA LEU A 189 -2.34 -10.32 4.87
C LEU A 189 -1.01 -9.62 4.53
N ALA A 190 0.09 -9.97 5.19
CA ALA A 190 1.40 -9.34 5.05
C ALA A 190 1.33 -7.80 5.21
N GLY A 191 0.66 -7.35 6.28
CA GLY A 191 0.63 -5.94 6.68
C GLY A 191 1.92 -5.52 7.38
N ASP A 192 2.19 -4.21 7.37
CA ASP A 192 3.39 -3.65 8.00
C ASP A 192 3.21 -3.50 9.52
N CYS A 193 2.00 -3.12 9.97
CA CYS A 193 1.70 -2.99 11.39
C CYS A 193 0.20 -3.16 11.71
N LEU A 194 -0.08 -3.30 13.01
CA LEU A 194 -1.42 -3.11 13.57
C LEU A 194 -1.56 -1.70 14.14
N SER A 195 -2.69 -1.06 13.90
CA SER A 195 -2.93 0.31 14.33
C SER A 195 -4.38 0.57 14.75
N THR A 196 -4.61 1.79 15.26
CA THR A 196 -5.91 2.29 15.71
C THR A 196 -6.29 3.57 14.96
N MET A 197 -7.59 3.85 14.95
CA MET A 197 -8.15 5.08 14.39
C MET A 197 -7.88 6.25 15.34
N SER A 198 -7.40 7.37 14.79
CA SER A 198 -7.26 8.66 15.47
C SER A 198 -7.95 9.73 14.62
N GLY A 199 -9.13 10.17 15.08
CA GLY A 199 -9.99 11.07 14.31
C GLY A 199 -10.48 10.42 13.02
N SER A 200 -10.17 11.04 11.88
CA SER A 200 -10.49 10.54 10.53
C SER A 200 -9.35 9.76 9.85
N THR A 201 -8.24 9.52 10.57
CA THR A 201 -7.03 8.88 10.05
C THR A 201 -6.64 7.69 10.92
N VAL A 202 -5.81 6.79 10.39
CA VAL A 202 -5.22 5.68 11.13
C VAL A 202 -3.78 6.04 11.50
N VAL A 203 -3.38 5.76 12.74
CA VAL A 203 -2.05 6.12 13.23
C VAL A 203 -0.96 5.42 12.37
N PRO A 204 0.05 6.16 11.86
CA PRO A 204 1.13 5.59 11.05
C PRO A 204 1.91 4.49 11.76
N CYS A 205 2.48 3.56 10.99
CA CYS A 205 3.21 2.41 11.55
C CYS A 205 4.42 2.81 12.40
N SER A 206 5.07 3.93 12.06
CA SER A 206 6.17 4.49 12.85
C SER A 206 5.79 4.87 14.29
N THR A 207 4.49 5.07 14.57
CA THR A 207 3.97 5.54 15.87
C THR A 207 2.84 4.68 16.45
N SER A 208 2.37 3.67 15.70
CA SER A 208 1.19 2.84 16.03
C SER A 208 1.33 1.96 17.27
N GLY A 209 2.56 1.69 17.72
CA GLY A 209 2.82 0.72 18.79
C GLY A 209 2.44 -0.73 18.46
N ASN A 210 2.10 -1.04 17.19
CA ASN A 210 1.72 -2.38 16.70
C ASN A 210 0.53 -3.01 17.44
N THR A 211 -0.48 -2.22 17.78
CA THR A 211 -1.72 -2.69 18.41
C THR A 211 -2.96 -2.07 17.77
N GLY A 212 -4.06 -2.80 17.75
CA GLY A 212 -5.36 -2.29 17.30
C GLY A 212 -6.09 -3.24 16.36
N THR A 213 -7.12 -2.71 15.71
CA THR A 213 -8.05 -3.46 14.83
C THR A 213 -7.83 -3.16 13.35
N PHE A 214 -6.87 -2.30 13.02
CA PHE A 214 -6.51 -2.00 11.64
C PHE A 214 -5.21 -2.71 11.27
N VAL A 215 -5.23 -3.43 10.15
CA VAL A 215 -4.00 -3.85 9.48
C VAL A 215 -3.60 -2.73 8.53
N VAL A 216 -2.35 -2.28 8.61
CA VAL A 216 -1.88 -1.10 7.88
C VAL A 216 -0.75 -1.49 6.95
N TRP A 217 -0.77 -0.90 5.76
CA TRP A 217 0.31 -0.93 4.79
C TRP A 217 0.77 0.49 4.53
N GLU A 218 2.08 0.70 4.47
CA GLU A 218 2.72 1.95 4.11
C GLU A 218 3.68 1.71 2.94
N LYS A 219 3.41 2.36 1.81
CA LYS A 219 4.28 2.27 0.62
C LYS A 219 4.64 3.67 0.16
N LEU A 220 5.85 3.83 -0.37
CA LEU A 220 6.15 5.04 -1.15
C LEU A 220 5.25 5.05 -2.40
N PRO A 221 4.74 6.21 -2.83
CA PRO A 221 3.99 6.34 -4.07
C PRO A 221 4.94 6.07 -5.25
N SER A 222 5.12 4.80 -5.61
CA SER A 222 5.79 4.38 -6.84
C SER A 222 4.75 3.77 -7.77
N SER A 223 4.97 3.90 -9.08
CA SER A 223 4.02 3.44 -10.10
C SER A 223 4.05 1.93 -10.27
N GLY A 224 3.62 1.18 -9.25
CA GLY A 224 3.53 -0.28 -9.32
C GLY A 224 2.12 -0.69 -9.70
N ASN A 225 1.84 -0.81 -11.00
CA ASN A 225 0.76 -1.69 -11.46
C ASN A 225 1.33 -3.11 -11.54
N ALA A 226 0.63 -4.11 -11.00
CA ALA A 226 1.03 -5.53 -10.97
C ALA A 226 1.29 -6.16 -12.36
N LYS A 227 0.96 -5.46 -13.46
CA LYS A 227 1.17 -5.93 -14.84
C LYS A 227 2.29 -5.26 -15.63
N PHE A 228 3.01 -4.29 -15.05
CA PHE A 228 4.15 -3.64 -15.71
C PHE A 228 5.46 -3.93 -14.96
N VAL A 229 5.85 -5.21 -14.97
CA VAL A 229 7.25 -5.59 -14.78
C VAL A 229 7.97 -5.27 -16.10
N SER A 230 8.42 -4.04 -16.21
CA SER A 230 9.51 -3.70 -17.11
C SER A 230 10.80 -3.93 -16.34
N ASP A 231 11.79 -4.60 -16.94
CA ASP A 231 13.12 -4.88 -16.34
C ASP A 231 13.88 -3.59 -15.93
N TYR A 232 13.33 -2.41 -16.23
CA TYR A 232 13.79 -1.10 -15.79
C TYR A 232 13.21 -0.63 -14.44
N TRP A 233 12.50 -1.48 -13.69
CA TRP A 233 11.87 -1.12 -12.41
C TRP A 233 12.85 -0.65 -11.33
N VAL A 234 14.05 -1.23 -11.28
CA VAL A 234 15.09 -0.87 -10.29
C VAL A 234 15.70 0.51 -10.56
N THR A 235 15.50 1.06 -11.77
CA THR A 235 16.05 2.36 -12.15
C THR A 235 15.05 3.50 -12.06
N MET A 236 13.74 3.30 -11.88
CA MET A 236 12.78 4.42 -11.99
C MET A 236 12.85 5.50 -10.87
N PRO A 237 13.08 5.19 -9.58
CA PRO A 237 13.29 6.22 -8.58
C PRO A 237 14.64 6.90 -8.78
N THR A 238 15.71 6.13 -8.96
CA THR A 238 17.08 6.64 -9.11
C THR A 238 17.29 7.38 -10.43
N VAL A 239 16.64 6.98 -11.52
CA VAL A 239 16.65 7.68 -12.82
C VAL A 239 15.71 8.87 -12.80
N SER A 240 14.61 8.87 -12.05
CA SER A 240 13.86 10.12 -11.83
C SER A 240 14.63 11.08 -10.92
N GLN A 241 15.42 10.57 -9.97
CA GLN A 241 16.35 11.33 -9.13
C GLN A 241 17.55 11.84 -9.95
N PHE A 242 18.07 11.03 -10.88
CA PHE A 242 19.12 11.39 -11.84
C PHE A 242 18.58 12.41 -12.83
N THR A 243 17.45 12.11 -13.47
CA THR A 243 16.76 13.01 -14.40
C THR A 243 16.44 14.31 -13.69
N GLN A 244 15.84 14.36 -12.51
CA GLN A 244 15.67 15.62 -11.77
C GLN A 244 17.01 16.29 -11.45
N MET A 245 18.07 15.57 -11.04
CA MET A 245 19.40 16.17 -10.84
C MET A 245 20.00 16.78 -12.11
N TYR A 246 19.66 16.26 -13.30
CA TYR A 246 20.21 16.71 -14.59
C TYR A 246 19.23 17.56 -15.43
N THR A 247 17.92 17.54 -15.14
CA THR A 247 16.85 18.28 -15.84
C THR A 247 16.26 19.40 -15.00
N THR A 248 16.32 19.36 -13.66
CA THR A 248 16.32 20.63 -12.91
C THR A 248 17.71 21.19 -13.13
N ALA A 249 17.82 22.07 -14.13
CA ALA A 249 19.09 22.52 -14.63
C ALA A 249 19.97 22.97 -13.44
N PRO A 250 21.09 22.29 -13.14
CA PRO A 250 22.00 22.73 -12.08
C PRO A 250 22.49 24.16 -12.37
N ILE A 251 22.39 24.61 -13.62
CA ILE A 251 22.65 25.98 -14.05
C ILE A 251 21.66 27.00 -13.46
N LEU A 252 20.35 26.71 -13.36
CA LEU A 252 19.37 27.67 -12.79
C LEU A 252 19.62 27.94 -11.30
N ASN A 253 20.09 26.94 -10.56
CA ASN A 253 20.55 27.12 -9.17
C ASN A 253 21.89 27.84 -9.07
N LEU A 254 22.75 27.77 -10.10
CA LEU A 254 24.04 28.44 -10.14
C LEU A 254 23.95 29.87 -10.69
N THR A 255 22.91 30.22 -11.47
CA THR A 255 22.84 31.51 -12.18
C THR A 255 21.78 32.48 -11.69
N ASP A 256 20.66 32.05 -11.08
CA ASP A 256 19.53 32.97 -10.81
C ASP A 256 18.99 33.00 -9.37
N GLY A 257 19.46 32.16 -8.45
CA GLY A 257 19.03 32.21 -7.03
C GLY A 257 17.54 31.95 -6.78
N SER A 258 16.76 31.62 -7.80
CA SER A 258 15.31 31.40 -7.74
C SER A 258 14.96 29.91 -7.63
N SER A 259 15.64 29.17 -6.75
CA SER A 259 15.30 27.78 -6.47
C SER A 259 14.01 27.73 -5.65
N LEU A 260 12.98 27.00 -6.10
CA LEU A 260 11.82 26.70 -5.25
C LEU A 260 12.33 26.04 -3.95
N PRO A 261 11.96 26.52 -2.76
CA PRO A 261 12.51 26.04 -1.48
C PRO A 261 12.18 24.56 -1.18
N TYR A 262 11.21 23.99 -1.89
CA TYR A 262 10.71 22.63 -1.71
C TYR A 262 10.73 21.86 -3.03
N GLN A 263 11.24 20.64 -3.00
CA GLN A 263 11.23 19.70 -4.11
C GLN A 263 10.37 18.48 -3.73
N TYR A 264 9.45 18.11 -4.62
CA TYR A 264 8.58 16.95 -4.45
C TYR A 264 9.08 15.82 -5.34
N TYR A 265 9.53 14.74 -4.70
CA TYR A 265 10.04 13.59 -5.43
C TYR A 265 8.87 12.69 -5.86
N LEU A 266 9.02 12.01 -7.00
CA LEU A 266 8.03 11.08 -7.59
C LEU A 266 6.72 11.71 -8.08
N CYS A 267 6.63 13.04 -8.07
CA CYS A 267 5.63 13.75 -8.85
C CYS A 267 5.86 13.49 -10.33
N GLY A 268 4.82 13.04 -11.04
CA GLY A 268 4.86 13.07 -12.49
C GLY A 268 5.00 14.52 -12.95
N ASN A 269 5.87 14.76 -13.94
CA ASN A 269 5.78 15.97 -14.76
C ASN A 269 4.66 15.79 -15.77
#